data_AF-A0A346QWG3-F1
#
_entry.id   AF-A0A346QWG3-F1
#
_cell.length_a   1.000
_cell.length_b   1.000
_cell.length_c   1.000
_cell.angle_alpha   90.00
_cell.angle_beta   90.00
_cell.angle_gamma   90.00
#
_symmetry.space_group_name_H-M   'P 1'
#
loop_
_entity.id
_entity.type
_entity.pdbx_description
1 polymer ?
#
loop_
_entity_poly.entity_id
_entity_poly.type
_entity_poly.pdbx_seq_one_letter_code
_entity_poly.pdbx_strand_id
1 'polypeptide(L)'
;MAGPIVRYLDIEEQLYKRDESLEKFIDGAKRFIIGLSKKVIIANSVGYYADLVFANPAVENTAATAWVGIICYTSQIFFDFSGYSDMAIGLGKMFGFDFRENFNYPYISKTITEFWRRWHISLSTWFRDYLYIPLGGNRTGNVYVNLFIVFAVTGFWHGASFNFLVWGLWHGLFLIIERTLKLTEVQKKGFVPLRYLFTMLIVIIGWVFFRVEGLEEALKYLGIMFGIVQPENIGFTVWYYLDGRAILALAIAIVASIPISKSKFFETVKHYINWQYASACLTLLLFFVSIIFVVSSSYNPFIYFRF
;
A
#
# COMPACT_ATOMS: atom_id res chain seq x y z
N MET A 1 2.16 15.49 -6.45
CA MET A 1 2.62 15.62 -5.04
C MET A 1 2.90 14.27 -4.36
N ALA A 2 2.30 13.15 -4.78
CA ALA A 2 2.49 11.82 -4.17
C ALA A 2 3.20 10.79 -5.08
N GLY A 3 4.28 11.22 -5.74
CA GLY A 3 5.16 10.32 -6.50
C GLY A 3 6.27 9.74 -5.61
N PRO A 4 7.13 8.85 -6.15
CA PRO A 4 8.34 8.44 -5.45
C PRO A 4 9.17 9.66 -5.03
N ILE A 5 9.78 9.62 -3.85
CA ILE A 5 10.75 10.64 -3.44
C ILE A 5 11.95 10.55 -4.39
N VAL A 6 12.17 11.60 -5.18
CA VAL A 6 13.28 11.69 -6.11
C VAL A 6 14.42 12.45 -5.46
N ARG A 7 15.61 11.84 -5.41
CA ARG A 7 16.83 12.50 -4.94
C ARG A 7 17.57 13.09 -6.12
N TYR A 8 18.25 14.21 -5.90
CA TYR A 8 19.06 14.85 -6.95
C TYR A 8 20.02 13.85 -7.62
N LEU A 9 20.75 13.07 -6.81
CA LEU A 9 21.68 12.04 -7.28
C LEU A 9 21.04 10.95 -8.16
N ASP A 10 19.71 10.74 -8.09
CA ASP A 10 19.03 9.74 -8.91
C ASP A 10 18.65 10.26 -10.30
N ILE A 11 18.60 11.59 -10.49
CA ILE A 11 18.17 12.25 -11.73
C ILE A 11 19.19 13.22 -12.30
N GLU A 12 20.31 13.47 -11.60
CA GLU A 12 21.32 14.46 -12.00
C GLU A 12 21.74 14.29 -13.46
N GLU A 13 22.18 13.09 -13.84
CA GLU A 13 22.56 12.80 -15.23
C GLU A 13 21.40 13.03 -16.21
N GLN A 14 20.18 12.67 -15.81
CA GLN A 14 18.96 12.79 -16.61
C GLN A 14 18.50 14.25 -16.78
N LEU A 15 18.89 15.15 -15.87
CA LEU A 15 18.66 16.58 -16.00
C LEU A 15 19.55 17.20 -17.08
N TYR A 16 20.79 16.72 -17.22
CA TYR A 16 21.71 17.15 -18.27
C TYR A 16 21.40 16.51 -19.62
N LYS A 17 21.15 15.20 -19.62
CA LYS A 17 20.86 14.44 -20.84
C LYS A 17 19.84 13.34 -20.54
N ARG A 18 18.68 13.43 -21.20
CA ARG A 18 17.65 12.40 -21.21
C ARG A 18 17.31 11.99 -22.63
N ASP A 19 16.95 10.74 -22.80
CA ASP A 19 16.51 10.20 -24.10
C ASP A 19 14.98 10.19 -24.15
N GLU A 20 14.44 10.93 -25.10
CA GLU A 20 13.02 10.94 -25.44
C GLU A 20 12.80 10.03 -26.66
N SER A 21 11.90 9.07 -26.56
CA SER A 21 11.56 8.16 -27.66
C SER A 21 10.09 7.79 -27.65
N LEU A 22 9.55 7.45 -28.82
CA LEU A 22 8.16 6.98 -28.94
C LEU A 22 7.93 5.71 -28.09
N GLU A 23 8.93 4.84 -28.00
CA GLU A 23 8.87 3.64 -27.16
C GLU A 23 8.75 3.99 -25.67
N LYS A 24 9.59 4.91 -25.16
CA LYS A 24 9.50 5.41 -23.79
C LYS A 24 8.16 6.06 -23.51
N PHE A 25 7.64 6.84 -24.46
CA PHE A 25 6.32 7.47 -24.35
C PHE A 25 5.19 6.43 -24.23
N ILE A 26 5.18 5.41 -25.11
CA ILE A 26 4.18 4.34 -25.10
C ILE A 26 4.23 3.56 -23.77
N ASP A 27 5.42 3.22 -23.28
CA ASP A 27 5.59 2.55 -22.00
C ASP A 27 5.12 3.42 -20.82
N GLY A 28 5.46 4.71 -20.86
CA GLY A 28 5.00 5.69 -19.88
C GLY A 28 3.47 5.80 -19.87
N ALA A 29 2.84 5.83 -21.04
CA ALA A 29 1.38 5.83 -21.21
C ALA A 29 0.73 4.58 -20.64
N LYS A 30 1.26 3.40 -20.94
CA LYS A 30 0.79 2.15 -20.35
C LYS A 30 0.88 2.18 -18.83
N ARG A 31 2.01 2.62 -18.27
CA ARG A 31 2.20 2.68 -16.81
C ARG A 31 1.26 3.70 -16.16
N PHE A 32 1.08 4.85 -16.78
CA PHE A 32 0.13 5.87 -16.32
C PHE A 32 -1.30 5.32 -16.28
N ILE A 33 -1.75 4.67 -17.36
CA ILE A 33 -3.10 4.09 -17.44
C ILE A 33 -3.31 2.99 -16.39
N ILE A 34 -2.30 2.14 -16.16
CA ILE A 34 -2.34 1.15 -15.08
C ILE A 34 -2.47 1.83 -13.71
N GLY A 35 -1.70 2.89 -13.46
CA GLY A 35 -1.77 3.68 -12.23
C GLY A 35 -3.15 4.32 -12.01
N LEU A 36 -3.70 4.93 -13.07
CA LEU A 36 -5.04 5.50 -13.07
C LEU A 36 -6.10 4.42 -12.75
N SER A 37 -5.98 3.26 -13.38
CA SER A 37 -6.89 2.12 -13.16
C SER A 37 -6.85 1.62 -11.72
N LYS A 38 -5.66 1.51 -11.12
CA LYS A 38 -5.51 1.14 -9.70
C LYS A 38 -6.25 2.13 -8.80
N LYS A 39 -6.10 3.43 -9.06
CA LYS A 39 -6.78 4.49 -8.29
C LYS A 39 -8.30 4.41 -8.44
N VAL A 40 -8.81 4.49 -9.66
CA VAL A 40 -10.24 4.74 -9.88
C VAL A 40 -11.10 3.48 -9.85
N ILE A 41 -10.56 2.34 -10.32
CA ILE A 41 -11.32 1.08 -10.37
C ILE A 41 -11.17 0.32 -9.05
N ILE A 42 -9.97 0.23 -8.49
CA ILE A 42 -9.71 -0.58 -7.30
C ILE A 42 -9.82 0.27 -6.03
N ALA A 43 -8.94 1.27 -5.87
CA ALA A 43 -8.79 2.00 -4.62
C ALA A 43 -10.07 2.75 -4.23
N ASN A 44 -10.71 3.45 -5.17
CA ASN A 44 -11.97 4.15 -4.90
C ASN A 44 -13.11 3.17 -4.58
N SER A 45 -13.18 2.03 -5.25
CA SER A 45 -14.23 1.02 -5.01
C SER A 45 -14.13 0.40 -3.62
N VAL A 46 -12.95 -0.10 -3.23
CA VAL A 46 -12.75 -0.63 -1.87
C VAL A 46 -12.78 0.48 -0.82
N GLY A 47 -12.32 1.68 -1.17
CA GLY A 47 -12.34 2.85 -0.32
C GLY A 47 -13.75 3.34 0.03
N TYR A 48 -14.71 3.21 -0.88
CA TYR A 48 -16.12 3.48 -0.60
C TYR A 48 -16.64 2.62 0.57
N TYR A 49 -16.37 1.30 0.53
CA TYR A 49 -16.79 0.40 1.61
C TYR A 49 -16.03 0.63 2.91
N ALA A 50 -14.74 0.97 2.84
CA ALA A 50 -14.01 1.41 4.01
C ALA A 50 -14.65 2.65 4.63
N ASP A 51 -14.90 3.69 3.83
CA ASP A 51 -15.54 4.93 4.27
C ASP A 51 -16.92 4.67 4.90
N LEU A 52 -17.74 3.76 4.35
CA LEU A 52 -19.02 3.37 4.95
C LEU A 52 -18.90 2.75 6.35
N VAL A 53 -17.93 1.85 6.56
CA VAL A 53 -17.74 1.21 7.88
C VAL A 53 -17.19 2.21 8.90
N PHE A 54 -16.21 3.03 8.49
CA PHE A 54 -15.58 4.03 9.35
C PHE A 54 -16.43 5.29 9.57
N ALA A 55 -17.55 5.45 8.85
CA ALA A 55 -18.49 6.55 9.07
C ALA A 55 -19.34 6.35 10.34
N ASN A 56 -19.49 5.10 10.81
CA ASN A 56 -20.19 4.81 12.05
C ASN A 56 -19.19 4.80 13.23
N PRO A 57 -19.63 5.16 14.45
CA PRO A 57 -18.86 4.94 15.68
C PRO A 57 -18.36 3.49 15.77
N ALA A 58 -17.17 3.25 16.32
CA ALA A 58 -16.59 1.90 16.36
C ALA A 58 -17.51 0.90 17.08
N VAL A 59 -18.21 1.33 18.13
CA VAL A 59 -19.12 0.49 18.92
C VAL A 59 -20.34 0.00 18.13
N GLU A 60 -20.75 0.70 17.07
CA GLU A 60 -21.89 0.28 16.24
C GLU A 60 -21.51 -0.80 15.22
N ASN A 61 -20.22 -1.09 15.08
CA ASN A 61 -19.72 -2.12 14.19
C ASN A 61 -19.60 -3.46 14.90
N THR A 62 -20.05 -4.55 14.26
CA THR A 62 -19.68 -5.90 14.70
C THR A 62 -18.20 -6.17 14.45
N ALA A 63 -17.60 -7.14 15.14
CA ALA A 63 -16.22 -7.56 14.89
C ALA A 63 -15.98 -7.89 13.40
N ALA A 64 -16.91 -8.60 12.77
CA ALA A 64 -16.83 -8.93 11.34
C ALA A 64 -16.88 -7.68 10.44
N THR A 65 -17.78 -6.74 10.75
CA THR A 65 -17.86 -5.44 10.04
C THR A 65 -16.57 -4.66 10.18
N ALA A 66 -15.99 -4.60 11.38
CA ALA A 66 -14.73 -3.89 11.64
C ALA A 66 -13.55 -4.50 10.86
N TRP A 67 -13.48 -5.84 10.76
CA TRP A 67 -12.49 -6.52 9.91
C TRP A 67 -12.68 -6.20 8.42
N VAL A 68 -13.92 -6.21 7.92
CA VAL A 68 -14.21 -5.84 6.52
C VAL A 68 -13.76 -4.40 6.25
N GLY A 69 -14.09 -3.46 7.14
CA GLY A 69 -13.70 -2.05 7.01
C GLY A 69 -12.19 -1.88 6.87
N ILE A 70 -11.40 -2.48 7.76
CA ILE A 70 -9.94 -2.33 7.73
C ILE A 70 -9.28 -3.09 6.58
N ILE A 71 -9.84 -4.22 6.12
CA ILE A 71 -9.36 -4.95 4.94
C ILE A 71 -9.61 -4.13 3.67
N CYS A 72 -10.79 -3.52 3.54
CA CYS A 72 -11.10 -2.58 2.47
C CYS A 72 -10.13 -1.39 2.50
N TYR A 73 -9.89 -0.80 3.68
CA TYR A 73 -8.93 0.29 3.83
C TYR A 73 -7.49 -0.12 3.50
N THR A 74 -7.06 -1.32 3.91
CA THR A 74 -5.74 -1.86 3.57
C THR A 74 -5.58 -1.96 2.05
N SER A 75 -6.62 -2.41 1.34
CA SER A 75 -6.59 -2.42 -0.12
C SER A 75 -6.59 -0.99 -0.69
N GLN A 76 -7.40 -0.10 -0.14
CA GLN A 76 -7.49 1.31 -0.55
C GLN A 76 -6.13 1.99 -0.47
N ILE A 77 -5.49 2.00 0.69
CA ILE A 77 -4.23 2.73 0.92
C ILE A 77 -3.12 2.26 -0.04
N PHE A 78 -3.06 0.95 -0.33
CA PHE A 78 -2.09 0.43 -1.30
C PHE A 78 -2.38 0.85 -2.73
N PHE A 79 -3.60 0.63 -3.22
CA PHE A 79 -3.91 0.89 -4.63
C PHE A 79 -4.01 2.39 -4.93
N ASP A 80 -4.40 3.20 -3.93
CA ASP A 80 -4.37 4.65 -4.03
C ASP A 80 -2.93 5.12 -4.20
N PHE A 81 -2.05 4.76 -3.27
CA PHE A 81 -0.68 5.25 -3.28
C PHE A 81 0.18 4.66 -4.41
N SER A 82 0.04 3.36 -4.68
CA SER A 82 0.71 2.74 -5.81
C SER A 82 0.16 3.24 -7.15
N GLY A 83 -1.12 3.59 -7.24
CA GLY A 83 -1.72 4.23 -8.40
C GLY A 83 -1.09 5.58 -8.71
N TYR A 84 -0.98 6.46 -7.71
CA TYR A 84 -0.29 7.75 -7.86
C TYR A 84 1.19 7.61 -8.18
N SER A 85 1.88 6.65 -7.54
CA SER A 85 3.29 6.37 -7.84
C SER A 85 3.47 5.92 -9.29
N ASP A 86 2.59 5.05 -9.78
CA ASP A 86 2.62 4.57 -11.17
C ASP A 86 2.33 5.68 -12.18
N MET A 87 1.36 6.55 -11.89
CA MET A 87 1.09 7.74 -12.72
C MET A 87 2.32 8.66 -12.77
N ALA A 88 2.97 8.91 -11.63
CA ALA A 88 4.18 9.74 -11.58
C ALA A 88 5.36 9.14 -12.35
N ILE A 89 5.61 7.83 -12.19
CA ILE A 89 6.65 7.10 -12.94
C ILE A 89 6.33 7.10 -14.44
N GLY A 90 5.06 6.85 -14.81
CA GLY A 90 4.61 6.85 -16.20
C GLY A 90 4.81 8.21 -16.88
N LEU A 91 4.43 9.29 -16.21
CA LEU A 91 4.67 10.66 -16.70
C LEU A 91 6.17 10.96 -16.81
N GLY A 92 6.97 10.60 -15.79
CA GLY A 92 8.42 10.74 -15.86
C GLY A 92 8.99 10.10 -17.12
N LYS A 93 8.59 8.85 -17.40
CA LYS A 93 9.05 8.09 -18.55
C LYS A 93 8.62 8.71 -19.90
N MET A 94 7.43 9.29 -19.98
CA MET A 94 6.98 10.03 -21.18
C MET A 94 7.87 11.25 -21.47
N PHE A 95 8.39 11.90 -20.43
CA PHE A 95 9.31 13.04 -20.55
C PHE A 95 10.78 12.62 -20.57
N GLY A 96 11.07 11.32 -20.71
CA GLY A 96 12.44 10.78 -20.79
C GLY A 96 13.12 10.49 -19.45
N PHE A 97 12.45 10.71 -18.31
CA PHE A 97 12.96 10.42 -16.98
C PHE A 97 12.64 8.99 -16.51
N ASP A 98 13.63 8.32 -15.96
CA ASP A 98 13.53 6.99 -15.37
C ASP A 98 13.52 7.12 -13.84
N PHE A 99 12.32 7.13 -13.24
CA PHE A 99 12.12 7.17 -11.79
C PHE A 99 12.13 5.76 -11.16
N ARG A 100 12.53 5.69 -9.89
CA ARG A 100 12.56 4.44 -9.13
C ARG A 100 11.16 3.97 -8.73
N GLU A 101 11.01 2.65 -8.65
CA GLU A 101 9.79 2.02 -8.15
C GLU A 101 9.55 2.33 -6.66
N ASN A 102 8.30 2.66 -6.32
CA ASN A 102 7.91 2.94 -4.93
C ASN A 102 7.23 1.74 -4.24
N PHE A 103 6.68 0.81 -5.01
CA PHE A 103 5.98 -0.36 -4.51
C PHE A 103 6.34 -1.62 -5.29
N ASN A 104 6.49 -2.75 -4.59
CA ASN A 104 6.80 -4.05 -5.21
C ASN A 104 6.04 -5.20 -4.54
N TYR A 105 4.73 -5.25 -4.77
CA TYR A 105 3.81 -6.26 -4.22
C TYR A 105 4.01 -6.48 -2.70
N PRO A 106 3.78 -5.46 -1.86
CA PRO A 106 4.08 -5.51 -0.43
C PRO A 106 3.21 -6.53 0.33
N TYR A 107 1.99 -6.82 -0.14
CA TYR A 107 1.07 -7.72 0.56
C TYR A 107 1.33 -9.21 0.35
N ILE A 108 2.35 -9.55 -0.44
CA ILE A 108 2.93 -10.90 -0.49
C ILE A 108 4.22 -10.98 0.34
N SER A 109 4.36 -10.17 1.39
CA SER A 109 5.54 -10.22 2.25
C SER A 109 5.38 -11.28 3.32
N LYS A 110 6.44 -12.07 3.54
CA LYS A 110 6.46 -13.15 4.54
C LYS A 110 7.02 -12.69 5.88
N THR A 111 7.56 -11.47 5.92
CA THR A 111 8.24 -10.88 7.06
C THR A 111 8.03 -9.36 7.04
N ILE A 112 8.16 -8.67 8.18
CA ILE A 112 7.95 -7.22 8.27
C ILE A 112 9.10 -6.46 7.60
N THR A 113 10.33 -6.97 7.68
CA THR A 113 11.46 -6.45 6.89
C THR A 113 11.19 -6.55 5.39
N GLU A 114 10.62 -7.66 4.92
CA GLU A 114 10.25 -7.82 3.51
C GLU A 114 9.18 -6.81 3.09
N PHE A 115 8.17 -6.58 3.95
CA PHE A 115 7.13 -5.59 3.74
C PHE A 115 7.71 -4.19 3.52
N TRP A 116 8.57 -3.70 4.41
CA TRP A 116 9.17 -2.36 4.30
C TRP A 116 10.18 -2.20 3.15
N ARG A 117 10.70 -3.32 2.60
CA ARG A 117 11.50 -3.31 1.36
C ARG A 117 10.65 -3.24 0.10
N ARG A 118 9.34 -3.46 0.21
CA ARG A 118 8.38 -3.48 -0.90
C ARG A 118 7.33 -2.38 -0.81
N TRP A 119 7.18 -1.77 0.36
CA TRP A 119 6.26 -0.67 0.65
C TRP A 119 7.02 0.65 0.71
N HIS A 120 6.52 1.65 -0.01
CA HIS A 120 7.04 3.02 0.01
C HIS A 120 8.58 3.12 -0.04
N ILE A 121 9.15 2.42 -1.01
CA ILE A 121 10.60 2.12 -1.13
C ILE A 121 11.42 3.41 -1.16
N SER A 122 10.93 4.47 -1.80
CA SER A 122 11.62 5.75 -1.90
C SER A 122 11.77 6.43 -0.53
N LEU A 123 10.73 6.40 0.32
CA LEU A 123 10.79 6.92 1.70
C LEU A 123 11.66 6.06 2.59
N SER A 124 11.51 4.74 2.54
CA SER A 124 12.38 3.81 3.27
C SER A 124 13.86 4.05 2.92
N THR A 125 14.15 4.29 1.64
CA THR A 125 15.50 4.63 1.16
C THR A 125 15.96 5.98 1.68
N TRP A 126 15.08 6.99 1.67
CA TRP A 126 15.39 8.32 2.18
C TRP A 126 15.72 8.29 3.68
N PHE A 127 14.86 7.70 4.51
CA PHE A 127 15.14 7.56 5.95
C PHE A 127 16.39 6.73 6.22
N ARG A 128 16.67 5.70 5.42
CA ARG A 128 17.91 4.94 5.56
C ARG A 128 19.12 5.85 5.34
N ASP A 129 19.14 6.60 4.23
CA ASP A 129 20.32 7.33 3.80
C ASP A 129 20.53 8.65 4.58
N TYR A 130 19.44 9.32 4.98
CA TYR A 130 19.49 10.63 5.63
C TYR A 130 19.26 10.62 7.15
N LEU A 131 18.82 9.49 7.73
CA LEU A 131 18.62 9.37 9.18
C LEU A 131 19.32 8.15 9.77
N TYR A 132 19.03 6.95 9.28
CA TYR A 132 19.57 5.70 9.84
C TYR A 132 21.10 5.60 9.74
N ILE A 133 21.67 5.87 8.56
CA ILE A 133 23.13 5.82 8.34
C ILE A 133 23.87 6.89 9.16
N PRO A 134 23.43 8.18 9.17
CA PRO A 134 24.00 9.20 10.05
C PRO A 134 23.97 8.84 11.55
N LEU A 135 22.98 8.09 12.03
CA LEU A 135 22.93 7.56 13.42
C LEU A 135 23.90 6.39 13.68
N GLY A 136 24.85 6.11 12.77
CA GLY A 136 25.82 5.02 12.88
C GLY A 136 25.36 3.69 12.24
N GLY A 137 24.15 3.65 11.70
CA GLY A 137 23.61 2.51 10.95
C GLY A 137 23.74 1.17 11.68
N ASN A 138 24.22 0.15 10.96
CA ASN A 138 24.51 -1.18 11.52
C ASN A 138 25.96 -1.33 12.04
N ARG A 139 26.83 -0.33 11.84
CA ARG A 139 28.28 -0.49 12.03
C ARG A 139 28.76 0.06 13.37
N THR A 140 28.29 1.26 13.73
CA THR A 140 28.80 1.99 14.90
C THR A 140 27.70 2.39 15.88
N GLY A 141 26.43 2.37 15.45
CA GLY A 141 25.28 2.73 16.28
C GLY A 141 24.57 1.53 16.91
N ASN A 142 23.75 1.80 17.93
CA ASN A 142 22.81 0.81 18.45
C ASN A 142 21.64 0.67 17.48
N VAL A 143 21.66 -0.41 16.70
CA VAL A 143 20.62 -0.77 15.74
C VAL A 143 19.20 -0.64 16.27
N TYR A 144 18.95 -1.09 17.50
CA TYR A 144 17.60 -1.12 18.06
C TYR A 144 17.09 0.28 18.35
N VAL A 145 17.96 1.13 18.91
CA VAL A 145 17.69 2.55 19.12
C VAL A 145 17.50 3.26 17.78
N ASN A 146 18.35 2.97 16.79
CA ASN A 146 18.26 3.57 15.46
C ASN A 146 16.95 3.19 14.74
N LEU A 147 16.52 1.93 14.83
CA LEU A 147 15.23 1.49 14.29
C LEU A 147 14.07 2.18 15.01
N PHE A 148 14.11 2.27 16.35
CA PHE A 148 13.09 2.97 17.12
C PHE A 148 12.98 4.44 16.71
N ILE A 149 14.11 5.17 16.63
CA ILE A 149 14.15 6.58 16.22
C ILE A 149 13.62 6.74 14.80
N VAL A 150 14.11 5.95 13.84
CA VAL A 150 13.69 6.05 12.44
C VAL A 150 12.19 5.84 12.30
N PHE A 151 11.62 4.86 13.00
CA PHE A 151 10.19 4.58 12.89
C PHE A 151 9.32 5.61 13.64
N ALA A 152 9.79 6.16 14.77
CA ALA A 152 9.13 7.28 15.43
C ALA A 152 9.08 8.52 14.53
N VAL A 153 10.22 8.87 13.89
CA VAL A 153 10.29 10.00 12.95
C VAL A 153 9.49 9.73 11.68
N THR A 154 9.49 8.50 11.16
CA THR A 154 8.59 8.10 10.05
C THR A 154 7.13 8.32 10.43
N GLY A 155 6.73 7.98 11.66
CA GLY A 155 5.39 8.30 12.19
C GLY A 155 5.10 9.79 12.14
N PHE A 156 5.96 10.61 12.76
CA PHE A 156 5.77 12.07 12.75
C PHE A 156 5.79 12.70 11.36
N TRP A 157 6.49 12.12 10.39
CA TRP A 157 6.48 12.58 9.01
C TRP A 157 5.09 12.46 8.36
N HIS A 158 4.26 11.51 8.80
CA HIS A 158 2.90 11.33 8.30
C HIS A 158 1.88 12.27 8.94
N GLY A 159 2.12 12.77 10.14
CA GLY A 159 1.26 13.76 10.79
C GLY A 159 1.58 13.97 12.27
N ALA A 160 1.02 15.04 12.84
CA ALA A 160 1.29 15.45 14.23
C ALA A 160 0.48 14.68 15.29
N SER A 161 -0.53 13.90 14.89
CA SER A 161 -1.33 13.09 15.82
C SER A 161 -0.51 11.97 16.45
N PHE A 162 -0.77 11.67 17.74
CA PHE A 162 -0.17 10.53 18.45
C PHE A 162 -0.44 9.19 17.76
N ASN A 163 -1.51 9.09 16.97
CA ASN A 163 -1.82 7.90 16.17
C ASN A 163 -0.67 7.53 15.23
N PHE A 164 -0.05 8.51 14.58
CA PHE A 164 1.06 8.26 13.67
C PHE A 164 2.35 7.88 14.40
N LEU A 165 2.58 8.43 15.59
CA LEU A 165 3.69 7.98 16.44
C LEU A 165 3.48 6.51 16.84
N VAL A 166 2.29 6.14 17.32
CA VAL A 166 1.96 4.76 17.70
C VAL A 166 2.07 3.82 16.51
N TRP A 167 1.58 4.23 15.33
CA TRP A 167 1.76 3.50 14.07
C TRP A 167 3.24 3.26 13.73
N GLY A 168 4.06 4.31 13.83
CA GLY A 168 5.50 4.21 13.58
C GLY A 168 6.16 3.24 14.55
N LEU A 169 5.95 3.44 15.85
CA LEU A 169 6.48 2.60 16.92
C LEU A 169 6.02 1.15 16.82
N TRP A 170 4.77 0.90 16.40
CA TRP A 170 4.25 -0.44 16.13
C TRP A 170 5.10 -1.18 15.10
N HIS A 171 5.36 -0.55 13.95
CA HIS A 171 6.21 -1.14 12.92
C HIS A 171 7.68 -1.27 13.35
N GLY A 172 8.21 -0.27 14.05
CA GLY A 172 9.56 -0.31 14.62
C GLY A 172 9.75 -1.46 15.61
N LEU A 173 8.78 -1.67 16.50
CA LEU A 173 8.77 -2.76 17.48
C LEU A 173 8.82 -4.13 16.79
N PHE A 174 7.97 -4.38 15.79
CA PHE A 174 7.97 -5.67 15.10
C PHE A 174 9.24 -5.93 14.29
N LEU A 175 9.88 -4.88 13.75
CA LEU A 175 11.21 -5.04 13.14
C LEU A 175 12.30 -5.37 14.16
N ILE A 176 12.25 -4.75 15.35
CA ILE A 176 13.16 -5.07 16.46
C ILE A 176 12.96 -6.51 16.91
N ILE A 177 11.70 -6.94 17.15
CA ILE A 177 11.36 -8.32 17.52
C ILE A 177 11.85 -9.31 16.47
N GLU A 178 11.54 -9.06 15.19
CA GLU A 178 11.95 -9.89 14.06
C GLU A 178 13.47 -10.07 14.01
N ARG A 179 14.22 -8.98 14.26
CA ARG A 179 15.69 -9.00 14.28
C ARG A 179 16.26 -9.73 15.51
N THR A 180 15.75 -9.43 16.71
CA THR A 180 16.23 -10.03 17.97
C THR A 180 16.01 -11.53 18.01
N LEU A 181 14.82 -11.97 17.60
CA LEU A 181 14.46 -13.40 17.59
C LEU A 181 14.98 -14.13 16.35
N LYS A 182 15.72 -13.43 15.45
CA LYS A 182 16.17 -13.94 14.15
C LYS A 182 15.02 -14.63 13.42
N LEU A 183 13.82 -14.05 13.48
CA LEU A 183 12.62 -14.67 12.91
C LEU A 183 12.78 -14.88 11.43
N THR A 184 13.59 -14.11 10.72
CA THR A 184 13.90 -14.38 9.30
C THR A 184 14.50 -15.77 9.07
N GLU A 185 15.27 -16.32 10.03
CA GLU A 185 15.85 -17.66 9.95
C GLU A 185 14.87 -18.76 10.42
N VAL A 186 14.11 -18.49 11.47
CA VAL A 186 13.08 -19.43 11.98
C VAL A 186 11.92 -19.54 10.99
N GLN A 187 11.46 -18.41 10.47
CA GLN A 187 10.41 -18.33 9.46
C GLN A 187 10.82 -19.00 8.15
N LYS A 188 12.12 -19.06 7.77
CA LYS A 188 12.55 -19.86 6.60
C LYS A 188 12.13 -21.32 6.68
N LYS A 189 11.94 -21.86 7.89
CA LYS A 189 11.54 -23.26 8.14
C LYS A 189 10.03 -23.44 8.43
N GLY A 190 9.29 -22.35 8.63
CA GLY A 190 7.87 -22.38 8.99
C GLY A 190 6.92 -22.53 7.79
N PHE A 191 5.69 -22.96 8.06
CA PHE A 191 4.62 -23.07 7.05
C PHE A 191 4.36 -21.72 6.38
N VAL A 192 4.56 -21.65 5.07
CA VAL A 192 4.61 -20.40 4.31
C VAL A 192 3.31 -19.56 4.42
N PRO A 193 2.10 -20.15 4.30
CA PRO A 193 0.85 -19.40 4.47
C PRO A 193 0.72 -18.69 5.82
N LEU A 194 1.16 -19.33 6.90
CA LEU A 194 1.06 -18.78 8.25
C LEU A 194 1.94 -17.53 8.41
N ARG A 195 3.10 -17.49 7.75
CA ARG A 195 4.00 -16.32 7.76
C ARG A 195 3.39 -15.10 7.07
N TYR A 196 2.72 -15.33 5.93
CA TYR A 196 1.97 -14.27 5.24
C TYR A 196 0.88 -13.73 6.15
N LEU A 197 0.10 -14.63 6.76
CA LEU A 197 -0.99 -14.26 7.67
C LEU A 197 -0.48 -13.41 8.83
N PHE A 198 0.60 -13.82 9.51
CA PHE A 198 1.18 -13.05 10.61
C PHE A 198 1.70 -11.68 10.16
N THR A 199 2.40 -11.60 9.04
CA THR A 199 2.91 -10.33 8.50
C THR A 199 1.76 -9.38 8.16
N MET A 200 0.74 -9.89 7.48
CA MET A 200 -0.42 -9.10 7.10
C MET A 200 -1.26 -8.69 8.30
N LEU A 201 -1.39 -9.54 9.33
CA LEU A 201 -2.10 -9.19 10.55
C LEU A 201 -1.45 -7.98 11.25
N ILE A 202 -0.11 -8.00 11.39
CA ILE A 202 0.64 -6.87 11.97
C ILE A 202 0.43 -5.59 11.13
N VAL A 203 0.49 -5.72 9.81
CA VAL A 203 0.32 -4.58 8.89
C VAL A 203 -1.11 -4.01 8.97
N ILE A 204 -2.13 -4.85 8.95
CA ILE A 204 -3.55 -4.45 9.03
C ILE A 204 -3.85 -3.78 10.37
N ILE A 205 -3.36 -4.32 11.49
CA ILE A 205 -3.49 -3.68 12.80
C ILE A 205 -2.83 -2.30 12.80
N GLY A 206 -1.63 -2.18 12.21
CA GLY A 206 -0.96 -0.90 12.02
C GLY A 206 -1.87 0.10 11.31
N TRP A 207 -2.50 -0.31 10.20
CA TRP A 207 -3.39 0.56 9.43
C TRP A 207 -4.60 1.10 10.21
N VAL A 208 -5.03 0.48 11.31
CA VAL A 208 -6.09 1.04 12.16
C VAL A 208 -5.66 2.38 12.74
N PHE A 209 -4.43 2.50 13.25
CA PHE A 209 -3.88 3.76 13.74
C PHE A 209 -3.72 4.79 12.63
N PHE A 210 -3.55 4.36 11.39
CA PHE A 210 -3.45 5.27 10.25
C PHE A 210 -4.83 5.78 9.79
N ARG A 211 -5.86 4.93 9.88
CA ARG A 211 -7.21 5.26 9.40
C ARG A 211 -8.08 5.99 10.42
N VAL A 212 -8.05 5.56 11.67
CA VAL A 212 -8.95 6.06 12.70
C VAL A 212 -8.41 7.38 13.26
N GLU A 213 -9.27 8.37 13.42
CA GLU A 213 -8.93 9.65 14.03
C GLU A 213 -9.02 9.54 15.56
N GLY A 214 -7.92 9.86 16.25
CA GLY A 214 -7.82 9.78 17.70
C GLY A 214 -7.37 8.41 18.22
N LEU A 215 -6.56 8.41 19.28
CA LEU A 215 -5.95 7.18 19.79
C LEU A 215 -6.96 6.32 20.55
N GLU A 216 -7.85 6.97 21.31
CA GLU A 216 -8.91 6.28 22.05
C GLU A 216 -9.84 5.52 21.09
N GLU A 217 -10.27 6.16 20.01
CA GLU A 217 -11.15 5.52 19.02
C GLU A 217 -10.44 4.40 18.27
N ALA A 218 -9.15 4.56 17.95
CA ALA A 218 -8.35 3.50 17.34
C ALA A 218 -8.26 2.27 18.26
N LEU A 219 -8.06 2.47 19.56
CA LEU A 219 -8.04 1.39 20.55
C LEU A 219 -9.41 0.73 20.73
N LYS A 220 -10.51 1.52 20.73
CA LYS A 220 -11.88 0.98 20.73
C LYS A 220 -12.15 0.13 19.50
N TYR A 221 -11.77 0.62 18.31
CA TYR A 221 -11.92 -0.12 17.06
C TYR A 221 -11.16 -1.45 17.08
N LEU A 222 -9.91 -1.46 17.56
CA LEU A 222 -9.16 -2.70 17.78
C LEU A 222 -9.86 -3.62 18.79
N GLY A 223 -10.39 -3.06 19.88
CA GLY A 223 -11.17 -3.81 20.87
C GLY A 223 -12.37 -4.52 20.25
N ILE A 224 -13.11 -3.84 19.36
CA ILE A 224 -14.24 -4.40 18.61
C ILE A 224 -13.77 -5.49 17.65
N MET A 225 -12.69 -5.26 16.89
CA MET A 225 -12.15 -6.25 15.93
C MET A 225 -11.84 -7.61 16.58
N PHE A 226 -11.36 -7.59 17.82
CA PHE A 226 -10.99 -8.81 18.56
C PHE A 226 -12.07 -9.26 19.57
N GLY A 227 -13.24 -8.62 19.59
CA GLY A 227 -14.36 -8.98 20.49
C GLY A 227 -14.09 -8.69 21.97
N ILE A 228 -13.10 -7.86 22.28
CA ILE A 228 -12.76 -7.41 23.63
C ILE A 228 -13.79 -6.36 24.09
N VAL A 229 -14.16 -5.45 23.19
CA VAL A 229 -15.25 -4.48 23.39
C VAL A 229 -16.50 -5.07 22.74
N GLN A 230 -17.63 -5.04 23.45
CA GLN A 230 -18.90 -5.50 22.89
C GLN A 230 -19.53 -4.40 22.04
N PRO A 231 -20.03 -4.73 20.84
CA PRO A 231 -20.78 -3.78 20.03
C PRO A 231 -22.08 -3.34 20.73
N GLU A 232 -22.45 -2.08 20.54
CA GLU A 232 -23.69 -1.47 21.04
C GLU A 232 -24.44 -0.84 19.87
N ASN A 233 -25.78 -0.88 19.89
CA ASN A 233 -26.63 -0.26 18.86
C ASN A 233 -26.24 -0.65 17.42
N ILE A 234 -25.98 -1.94 17.18
CA ILE A 234 -25.55 -2.45 15.87
C ILE A 234 -26.54 -2.01 14.79
N GLY A 235 -26.11 -1.12 13.89
CA GLY A 235 -26.96 -0.59 12.82
C GLY A 235 -27.19 -1.61 11.72
N PHE A 236 -26.12 -1.99 11.00
CA PHE A 236 -26.20 -2.93 9.87
C PHE A 236 -25.28 -4.14 10.07
N THR A 237 -25.72 -5.30 9.61
CA THR A 237 -24.91 -6.53 9.62
C THR A 237 -23.79 -6.48 8.58
N VAL A 238 -22.78 -7.34 8.72
CA VAL A 238 -21.64 -7.42 7.79
C VAL A 238 -22.06 -7.57 6.32
N TRP A 239 -23.19 -8.23 6.04
CA TRP A 239 -23.69 -8.47 4.68
C TRP A 239 -24.20 -7.22 3.97
N TYR A 240 -24.54 -6.16 4.72
CA TYR A 240 -24.83 -4.86 4.13
C TYR A 240 -23.58 -4.24 3.50
N TYR A 241 -22.42 -4.41 4.16
CA TYR A 241 -21.14 -3.85 3.70
C TYR A 241 -20.41 -4.78 2.72
N LEU A 242 -20.62 -6.10 2.85
CA LEU A 242 -20.00 -7.12 2.00
C LEU A 242 -20.97 -7.62 0.92
N ASP A 243 -21.54 -6.67 0.17
CA ASP A 243 -22.41 -6.98 -0.98
C ASP A 243 -21.59 -7.58 -2.15
N GLY A 244 -22.27 -8.00 -3.22
CA GLY A 244 -21.61 -8.61 -4.37
C GLY A 244 -20.58 -7.70 -5.05
N ARG A 245 -20.77 -6.38 -4.97
CA ARG A 245 -19.84 -5.38 -5.53
C ARG A 245 -18.59 -5.24 -4.66
N ALA A 246 -18.73 -5.26 -3.33
CA ALA A 246 -17.63 -5.28 -2.39
C ALA A 246 -16.76 -6.53 -2.56
N ILE A 247 -17.41 -7.70 -2.67
CA ILE A 247 -16.73 -8.99 -2.89
C ILE A 247 -15.94 -8.95 -4.20
N LEU A 248 -16.55 -8.47 -5.29
CA LEU A 248 -15.87 -8.33 -6.58
C LEU A 248 -14.69 -7.35 -6.49
N ALA A 249 -14.86 -6.19 -5.85
CA ALA A 249 -13.80 -5.21 -5.69
C ALA A 249 -12.61 -5.77 -4.89
N LEU A 250 -12.88 -6.48 -3.80
CA LEU A 250 -11.85 -7.15 -3.00
C LEU A 250 -11.17 -8.28 -3.78
N ALA A 251 -11.92 -9.07 -4.56
CA ALA A 251 -11.34 -10.11 -5.40
C ALA A 251 -10.38 -9.51 -6.44
N ILE A 252 -10.77 -8.43 -7.11
CA ILE A 252 -9.91 -7.70 -8.04
C ILE A 252 -8.66 -7.16 -7.32
N ALA A 253 -8.82 -6.57 -6.13
CA ALA A 253 -7.72 -6.06 -5.31
C ALA A 253 -6.72 -7.16 -4.91
N ILE A 254 -7.19 -8.34 -4.52
CA ILE A 254 -6.35 -9.49 -4.17
C ILE A 254 -5.57 -9.97 -5.40
N VAL A 255 -6.24 -10.15 -6.53
CA VAL A 255 -5.62 -10.59 -7.79
C VAL A 255 -4.55 -9.58 -8.25
N ALA A 256 -4.85 -8.28 -8.19
CA ALA A 256 -3.93 -7.21 -8.56
C ALA A 256 -2.74 -7.04 -7.59
N SER A 257 -2.86 -7.56 -6.35
CA SER A 257 -1.80 -7.54 -5.33
C SER A 257 -0.76 -8.65 -5.51
N ILE A 258 -0.95 -9.55 -6.48
CA ILE A 258 -0.07 -10.69 -6.77
C ILE A 258 0.68 -10.44 -8.08
N PRO A 259 1.97 -10.80 -8.19
CA PRO A 259 2.75 -10.67 -9.42
C PRO A 259 2.38 -11.73 -10.47
N ILE A 260 1.14 -11.70 -10.97
CA ILE A 260 0.64 -12.66 -11.98
C ILE A 260 1.52 -12.65 -13.23
N SER A 261 2.06 -11.49 -13.60
CA SER A 261 2.97 -11.33 -14.74
C SER A 261 4.28 -12.11 -14.62
N LYS A 262 4.62 -12.61 -13.43
CA LYS A 262 5.80 -13.45 -13.14
C LYS A 262 5.45 -14.93 -12.93
N SER A 263 4.19 -15.32 -13.15
CA SER A 263 3.74 -16.70 -12.97
C SER A 263 4.02 -17.55 -14.21
N LYS A 264 4.26 -18.85 -14.01
CA LYS A 264 4.39 -19.83 -15.13
C LYS A 264 3.15 -19.83 -16.03
N PHE A 265 1.96 -19.67 -15.43
CA PHE A 265 0.71 -19.56 -16.18
C PHE A 265 0.76 -18.39 -17.18
N PHE A 266 1.24 -17.24 -16.75
CA PHE A 266 1.34 -16.07 -17.62
C PHE A 266 2.39 -16.25 -18.73
N GLU A 267 3.49 -16.94 -18.45
CA GLU A 267 4.47 -17.35 -19.47
C GLU A 267 3.82 -18.27 -20.51
N THR A 268 3.01 -19.24 -20.08
CA THR A 268 2.25 -20.12 -20.98
C THR A 268 1.27 -19.32 -21.84
N VAL A 269 0.50 -18.39 -21.27
CA VAL A 269 -0.45 -17.55 -22.03
C VAL A 269 0.28 -16.71 -23.10
N LYS A 270 1.45 -16.16 -22.77
CA LYS A 270 2.27 -15.40 -23.74
C LYS A 270 2.72 -16.23 -24.93
N HIS A 271 2.82 -17.55 -24.78
CA HIS A 271 3.18 -18.43 -25.89
C HIS A 271 2.05 -18.56 -26.93
N TYR A 272 0.79 -18.51 -26.49
CA TYR A 272 -0.38 -18.71 -27.35
C TYR A 272 -0.99 -17.42 -27.92
N ILE A 273 -0.65 -16.26 -27.36
CA ILE A 273 -1.25 -14.97 -27.73
C ILE A 273 -0.15 -13.96 -28.05
N ASN A 274 -0.37 -13.13 -29.07
CA ASN A 274 0.50 -11.98 -29.30
C ASN A 274 0.32 -10.95 -28.16
N TRP A 275 1.20 -11.05 -27.17
CA TRP A 275 1.15 -10.26 -25.93
C TRP A 275 1.22 -8.75 -26.19
N GLN A 276 1.89 -8.31 -27.25
CA GLN A 276 1.98 -6.89 -27.57
C GLN A 276 0.59 -6.30 -27.86
N TYR A 277 -0.18 -6.93 -28.75
CA TYR A 277 -1.55 -6.52 -29.07
C TYR A 277 -2.49 -6.74 -27.88
N ALA A 278 -2.39 -7.87 -27.19
CA ALA A 278 -3.22 -8.15 -26.02
C ALA A 278 -3.02 -7.10 -24.90
N SER A 279 -1.77 -6.71 -24.63
CA SER A 279 -1.46 -5.68 -23.63
C SER A 279 -1.97 -4.31 -24.05
N ALA A 280 -1.91 -3.98 -25.35
CA ALA A 280 -2.42 -2.71 -25.88
C ALA A 280 -3.95 -2.65 -25.76
N CYS A 281 -4.66 -3.70 -26.17
CA CYS A 281 -6.12 -3.80 -26.02
C CYS A 281 -6.55 -3.72 -24.55
N LEU A 282 -5.86 -4.44 -23.66
CA LEU A 282 -6.14 -4.38 -22.22
C LEU A 282 -5.90 -2.98 -21.67
N THR A 283 -4.80 -2.32 -22.06
CA THR A 283 -4.49 -0.95 -21.62
C THR A 283 -5.57 0.03 -22.10
N LEU A 284 -6.00 -0.06 -23.36
CA LEU A 284 -7.06 0.78 -23.89
C LEU A 284 -8.40 0.52 -23.18
N LEU A 285 -8.76 -0.74 -22.95
CA LEU A 285 -9.95 -1.10 -22.18
C LEU A 285 -9.91 -0.51 -20.77
N LEU A 286 -8.79 -0.68 -20.07
CA LEU A 286 -8.56 -0.12 -18.73
C LEU A 286 -8.67 1.41 -18.73
N PHE A 287 -8.16 2.07 -19.77
CA PHE A 287 -8.29 3.51 -19.93
C PHE A 287 -9.77 3.92 -20.10
N PHE A 288 -10.50 3.29 -21.03
CA PHE A 288 -11.92 3.58 -21.23
C PHE A 288 -12.75 3.36 -19.97
N VAL A 289 -12.56 2.24 -19.27
CA VAL A 289 -13.24 1.96 -18.00
C VAL A 289 -12.85 3.00 -16.95
N SER A 290 -11.57 3.37 -16.86
CA SER A 290 -11.13 4.41 -15.93
C SER A 290 -11.81 5.75 -16.19
N ILE A 291 -11.98 6.15 -17.46
CA ILE A 291 -12.69 7.38 -17.81
C ILE A 291 -14.16 7.30 -17.40
N ILE A 292 -14.84 6.16 -17.61
CA ILE A 292 -16.21 5.98 -17.14
C ILE A 292 -16.32 6.16 -15.63
N PHE A 293 -15.41 5.57 -14.85
CA PHE A 293 -15.34 5.76 -13.39
C PHE A 293 -15.08 7.21 -12.99
N VAL A 294 -14.15 7.90 -13.67
CA VAL A 294 -13.86 9.32 -13.38
C VAL A 294 -15.07 10.22 -13.68
N VAL A 295 -15.78 9.99 -14.79
CA VAL A 295 -16.95 10.79 -15.16
C VAL A 295 -18.16 10.51 -14.27
N SER A 296 -18.32 9.26 -13.81
CA SER A 296 -19.44 8.85 -12.97
C SER A 296 -19.24 9.08 -11.48
N SER A 297 -18.01 9.33 -11.03
CA SER A 297 -17.70 9.55 -9.61
C SER A 297 -17.75 11.03 -9.24
N SER A 298 -18.30 11.30 -8.05
CA SER A 298 -18.13 12.60 -7.38
C SER A 298 -16.70 12.71 -6.81
N TYR A 299 -16.25 13.94 -6.53
CA TYR A 299 -14.90 14.26 -6.02
C TYR A 299 -14.38 13.27 -4.96
N ASN A 300 -13.27 12.56 -5.26
CA ASN A 300 -12.64 11.56 -4.38
C ASN A 300 -11.15 11.90 -4.17
N PRO A 301 -10.78 12.65 -3.11
CA PRO A 301 -9.42 13.16 -2.93
C PRO A 301 -8.41 12.05 -2.62
N PHE A 302 -7.12 12.36 -2.80
CA PHE A 302 -6.02 11.50 -2.38
C PHE A 302 -6.02 11.30 -0.85
N ILE A 303 -5.75 10.09 -0.38
CA ILE A 303 -5.96 9.71 1.02
C ILE A 303 -5.13 10.54 2.02
N TYR A 304 -3.92 10.98 1.62
CA TYR A 304 -3.05 11.79 2.47
C TYR A 304 -3.48 13.26 2.62
N PHE A 305 -4.45 13.75 1.84
CA PHE A 305 -4.97 15.11 2.04
C PHE A 305 -5.93 15.22 3.22
N ARG A 306 -6.29 14.10 3.85
CA ARG A 306 -7.14 14.08 5.04
C ARG A 306 -6.33 14.19 6.35
N PHE A 307 -5.00 14.17 6.27
CA PHE A 307 -4.08 14.23 7.40
C PHE A 307 -3.19 15.48 7.29
#